data_AF-A0A8J4SVT6-F1
#
_entry.id   AF-A0A8J4SVT6-F1
#
_cell.length_a   1.000
_cell.length_b   1.000
_cell.length_c   1.000
_cell.angle_alpha   90.00
_cell.angle_beta   90.00
_cell.angle_gamma   90.00
#
_symmetry.space_group_name_H-M   'P 1'
#
loop_
_entity.id
_entity.type
_entity.pdbx_description
1 polymer ?
#
loop_
_entity_poly.entity_id
_entity_poly.type
_entity_poly.pdbx_seq_one_letter_code
_entity_poly.pdbx_strand_id
1 'polypeptide(L)'
;MAGMHRDKSGAAAIAGLFKTISRLQPPGLSVSASLAFVRNSVGADSYVADEIIISRAGRRVRVGNTDAEGRMVMADLLCEAKEKAVHATNPFLFTIATLTGHVVRAYKHFTMKSFF
;
A
#
# COMPACT_ATOMS: atom_id res chain seq x y z
N MET A 1 -0.11 8.45 19.04
CA MET A 1 1.18 7.87 18.61
C MET A 1 2.02 8.95 17.90
N ALA A 2 3.25 9.20 18.33
CA ALA A 2 4.14 10.15 17.65
C ALA A 2 4.74 9.54 16.37
N GLY A 3 4.88 10.33 15.30
CA GLY A 3 5.56 9.90 14.08
C GLY A 3 4.71 9.19 13.01
N MET A 4 3.45 8.84 13.30
CA MET A 4 2.54 8.20 12.34
C MET A 4 2.06 9.13 11.21
N HIS A 5 2.32 10.44 11.30
CA HIS A 5 2.11 11.33 10.15
C HIS A 5 2.93 10.91 8.92
N ARG A 6 3.98 10.10 9.11
CA ARG A 6 4.83 9.52 8.06
C ARG A 6 4.25 8.25 7.44
N ASP A 7 3.14 7.72 7.94
CA ASP A 7 2.60 6.45 7.43
C ASP A 7 2.03 6.55 6.00
N LYS A 8 1.95 7.78 5.47
CA LYS A 8 1.66 8.07 4.06
C LYS A 8 2.89 8.11 3.16
N SER A 9 4.10 7.87 3.68
CA SER A 9 5.34 8.12 2.92
C SER A 9 5.49 7.19 1.71
N GLY A 10 4.94 5.98 1.76
CA GLY A 10 4.89 5.09 0.58
C GLY A 10 4.09 5.70 -0.56
N ALA A 11 2.89 6.20 -0.27
CA ALA A 11 2.06 6.91 -1.26
C ALA A 11 2.72 8.21 -1.74
N ALA A 12 3.36 8.97 -0.83
CA ALA A 12 4.09 10.19 -1.18
C ALA A 12 5.27 9.92 -2.12
N ALA A 13 6.00 8.81 -1.92
CA ALA A 13 7.09 8.40 -2.80
C ALA A 13 6.59 8.07 -4.21
N ILE A 14 5.46 7.36 -4.33
CA ILE A 14 4.83 7.07 -5.64
C ILE A 14 4.35 8.36 -6.31
N ALA A 15 3.74 9.29 -5.56
CA ALA A 15 3.34 10.59 -6.12
C ALA A 15 4.55 11.38 -6.65
N GLY A 16 5.67 11.36 -5.93
CA GLY A 16 6.94 11.94 -6.38
C GLY A 16 7.49 11.26 -7.65
N LEU A 17 7.42 9.93 -7.72
CA LEU A 17 7.79 9.17 -8.92
C LEU A 17 6.95 9.58 -10.14
N PHE A 18 5.64 9.70 -9.99
CA PHE A 18 4.75 10.14 -11.07
C PHE A 18 5.05 11.57 -11.50
N LYS A 19 5.42 12.46 -10.57
CA LYS A 19 5.89 13.80 -10.92
C LYS A 19 7.15 13.74 -11.77
N THR A 20 8.11 12.87 -11.45
CA THR A 20 9.33 12.68 -12.24
C THR A 20 9.02 12.09 -13.62
N ILE A 21 8.18 11.06 -13.70
CA ILE A 21 7.76 10.46 -14.98
C ILE A 21 7.08 11.50 -15.87
N SER A 22 6.20 12.34 -15.30
CA SER A 22 5.53 13.41 -16.06
C SER A 22 6.49 14.45 -16.66
N ARG A 23 7.66 14.64 -16.03
CA ARG A 23 8.70 15.57 -16.50
C ARG A 23 9.63 14.95 -17.54
N LEU A 24 9.97 13.67 -17.37
CA LEU A 24 10.93 12.98 -18.24
C LEU A 24 10.28 12.33 -19.47
N GLN A 25 9.00 11.96 -19.38
CA GLN A 25 8.22 11.34 -20.46
C GLN A 25 8.96 10.21 -21.20
N PRO A 26 9.43 9.17 -20.47
CA PRO A 26 10.18 8.08 -21.10
C PRO A 26 9.34 7.36 -22.17
N PRO A 27 9.87 7.16 -23.38
CA PRO A 27 9.13 6.53 -24.46
C PRO A 27 8.88 5.05 -24.19
N GLY A 28 7.70 4.56 -24.56
CA GLY A 28 7.34 3.14 -24.42
C GLY A 28 7.02 2.69 -22.99
N LEU A 29 6.98 3.61 -22.01
CA LEU A 29 6.65 3.30 -20.63
C LEU A 29 5.18 3.64 -20.32
N SER A 30 4.39 2.61 -20.00
CA SER A 30 3.04 2.78 -19.45
C SER A 30 3.07 2.51 -17.95
N VAL A 31 2.73 3.51 -17.14
CA VAL A 31 2.70 3.40 -15.67
C VAL A 31 1.34 3.85 -15.16
N SER A 32 0.76 3.04 -14.27
CA SER A 32 -0.43 3.40 -13.51
C SER A 32 -0.16 3.17 -12.01
N ALA A 33 -0.81 3.96 -11.16
CA ALA A 33 -0.70 3.81 -9.71
C ALA A 33 -2.06 4.04 -9.07
N SER A 34 -2.35 3.24 -8.04
CA SER A 34 -3.44 3.47 -7.10
C SER A 34 -2.84 3.93 -5.77
N LEU A 35 -3.37 5.03 -5.23
CA LEU A 35 -2.95 5.59 -3.94
C LEU A 35 -4.14 5.57 -2.99
N ALA A 36 -3.95 5.04 -1.78
CA ALA A 36 -4.96 5.10 -0.73
C ALA A 36 -4.63 6.19 0.28
N PHE A 37 -5.65 6.99 0.61
CA PHE A 37 -5.59 8.04 1.62
C PHE A 37 -6.65 7.78 2.67
N VAL A 38 -6.28 7.02 3.70
CA VAL A 38 -7.16 6.63 4.80
C VAL A 38 -6.50 7.06 6.10
N ARG A 39 -7.31 7.44 7.09
CA ARG A 39 -6.84 7.72 8.45
C ARG A 39 -7.30 6.60 9.37
N ASN A 40 -6.36 5.88 9.97
CA ASN A 40 -6.65 4.95 11.04
C ASN A 40 -7.08 5.75 12.30
N SER A 41 -8.39 5.84 12.52
CA SER A 41 -8.99 6.62 13.59
C SER A 41 -9.82 5.72 14.49
N VAL A 42 -9.92 6.08 15.76
CA VAL A 42 -10.80 5.41 16.74
C VAL A 42 -12.10 6.20 16.83
N GLY A 43 -13.23 5.53 16.61
CA GLY A 43 -14.57 6.09 16.65
C GLY A 43 -15.65 5.01 16.60
N ALA A 44 -16.91 5.43 16.57
CA ALA A 44 -18.05 4.49 16.54
C ALA A 44 -18.10 3.65 15.25
N ASP A 45 -17.57 4.19 14.14
CA ASP A 45 -17.54 3.52 12.84
C ASP A 45 -16.22 2.75 12.57
N SER A 46 -15.36 2.61 13.59
CA SER A 46 -14.13 1.83 13.46
C SER A 46 -14.43 0.35 13.43
N TYR A 47 -13.79 -0.38 12.50
CA TYR A 47 -13.78 -1.83 12.58
C TYR A 47 -12.98 -2.30 13.80
N VAL A 48 -13.39 -3.43 14.38
CA VAL A 48 -12.84 -3.93 15.65
C VAL A 48 -12.01 -5.20 15.47
N ALA A 49 -11.24 -5.56 16.50
CA ALA A 49 -10.56 -6.84 16.54
C ALA A 49 -11.58 -7.99 16.50
N ASP A 50 -11.19 -9.09 15.85
CA ASP A 50 -12.02 -10.27 15.54
C ASP A 50 -13.21 -10.04 14.62
N GLU A 51 -13.38 -8.83 14.08
CA GLU A 51 -14.31 -8.59 12.97
C GLU A 51 -13.85 -9.28 11.68
N ILE A 52 -14.80 -9.65 10.82
CA ILE A 52 -14.52 -10.27 9.52
C ILE A 52 -14.93 -9.29 8.41
N ILE A 53 -13.94 -8.80 7.67
CA ILE A 53 -14.14 -7.90 6.53
C ILE A 53 -14.03 -8.70 5.23
N ILE A 54 -14.82 -8.34 4.23
CA ILE A 54 -14.74 -8.92 2.89
C ILE A 54 -13.84 -8.02 2.03
N SER A 55 -12.73 -8.55 1.54
CA SER A 55 -11.84 -7.81 0.64
C SER A 55 -12.39 -7.73 -0.78
N ARG A 56 -11.84 -6.83 -1.61
CA ARG A 56 -12.14 -6.72 -3.04
C ARG A 56 -12.01 -8.05 -3.78
N ALA A 57 -11.07 -8.90 -3.34
CA ALA A 57 -10.88 -10.24 -3.91
C ALA A 57 -11.98 -11.24 -3.53
N GLY A 58 -13.04 -10.82 -2.85
CA GLY A 58 -14.13 -11.68 -2.35
C GLY A 58 -13.69 -12.59 -1.20
N ARG A 59 -12.54 -12.33 -0.57
CA ARG A 59 -12.00 -13.16 0.52
C ARG A 59 -12.38 -12.56 1.86
N ARG A 60 -12.69 -13.43 2.82
CA ARG A 60 -13.00 -13.05 4.20
C ARG A 60 -11.69 -12.90 4.98
N VAL A 61 -11.48 -11.75 5.59
CA VAL A 61 -10.28 -11.41 6.37
C VAL A 61 -10.69 -11.15 7.81
N ARG A 62 -10.19 -11.96 8.74
CA ARG A 62 -10.34 -11.70 10.17
C ARG A 62 -9.34 -10.62 10.60
N VAL A 63 -9.84 -9.57 11.22
CA VAL A 63 -9.01 -8.49 11.77
C VAL A 63 -8.40 -8.96 13.09
N GLY A 64 -7.16 -9.47 13.05
CA GLY A 64 -6.45 -9.85 14.28
C GLY A 64 -5.97 -8.63 15.09
N ASN A 65 -5.60 -7.55 14.40
CA ASN A 65 -5.18 -6.28 15.02
C ASN A 65 -5.49 -5.12 14.06
N THR A 66 -6.14 -4.08 14.57
CA THR A 66 -6.54 -2.88 13.80
C THR A 66 -5.35 -1.96 13.47
N ASP A 67 -4.21 -2.09 14.16
CA ASP A 67 -2.93 -1.41 13.85
C ASP A 67 -2.13 -2.13 12.74
N ALA A 68 -2.71 -3.19 12.16
CA ALA A 68 -2.23 -3.82 10.93
C ALA A 68 -3.10 -3.40 9.73
N GLU A 69 -3.60 -2.17 9.72
CA GLU A 69 -4.46 -1.58 8.69
C GLU A 69 -3.76 -1.45 7.34
N GLY A 70 -2.45 -1.15 7.33
CA GLY A 70 -1.73 -0.83 6.09
C GLY A 70 -1.79 -1.96 5.06
N ARG A 71 -1.75 -3.23 5.51
CA ARG A 71 -1.87 -4.40 4.62
C ARG A 71 -3.32 -4.65 4.18
N MET A 72 -4.31 -4.24 4.97
CA MET A 72 -5.72 -4.39 4.63
C MET A 72 -6.06 -3.51 3.43
N VAL A 73 -5.70 -2.24 3.51
CA VAL A 73 -5.89 -1.27 2.41
C VAL A 73 -5.11 -1.69 1.16
N MET A 74 -3.88 -2.17 1.34
CA MET A 74 -3.03 -2.59 0.22
C MET A 74 -3.57 -3.83 -0.50
N ALA A 75 -4.23 -4.76 0.21
CA ALA A 75 -4.80 -5.95 -0.42
C ALA A 75 -5.83 -5.60 -1.50
N ASP A 76 -6.67 -4.60 -1.25
CA ASP A 76 -7.69 -4.16 -2.21
C ASP A 76 -7.06 -3.41 -3.39
N LEU A 77 -6.08 -2.54 -3.13
CA LEU A 77 -5.34 -1.86 -4.20
C LEU A 77 -4.58 -2.84 -5.10
N LEU A 78 -3.95 -3.86 -4.50
CA LEU A 78 -3.22 -4.88 -5.26
C LEU A 78 -4.18 -5.75 -6.08
N CYS A 79 -5.38 -6.04 -5.56
CA CYS A 79 -6.41 -6.73 -6.33
C CYS A 79 -6.82 -5.91 -7.57
N GLU A 80 -7.10 -4.62 -7.39
CA GLU A 80 -7.41 -3.71 -8.49
C GLU A 80 -6.24 -3.62 -9.51
N ALA A 81 -5.00 -3.51 -9.03
CA ALA A 81 -3.82 -3.46 -9.89
C ALA A 81 -3.65 -4.77 -10.68
N LYS A 82 -3.93 -5.92 -10.06
CA LYS A 82 -3.92 -7.23 -10.72
C LYS A 82 -4.99 -7.32 -11.81
N GLU A 83 -6.20 -6.84 -11.55
CA GLU A 83 -7.28 -6.79 -12.54
C GLU A 83 -6.86 -5.97 -13.77
N LYS A 84 -6.21 -4.81 -13.57
CA LYS A 84 -5.68 -3.99 -14.66
C LYS A 84 -4.51 -4.66 -15.40
N ALA A 85 -3.64 -5.36 -14.68
CA ALA A 85 -2.46 -6.02 -15.22
C ALA A 85 -2.78 -7.12 -16.24
N VAL A 86 -3.92 -7.81 -16.10
CA VAL A 86 -4.35 -8.87 -17.04
C VAL A 86 -4.46 -8.37 -18.48
N HIS A 87 -4.75 -7.08 -18.67
CA HIS A 87 -4.91 -6.46 -19.98
C HIS A 87 -3.65 -5.71 -20.45
N ALA A 88 -2.57 -5.72 -19.67
CA ALA A 88 -1.35 -5.00 -19.97
C ALA A 88 -0.29 -5.93 -20.59
N THR A 89 0.54 -5.38 -21.48
CA THR A 89 1.67 -6.09 -22.07
C THR A 89 2.85 -6.11 -21.09
N ASN A 90 3.32 -7.30 -20.70
CA ASN A 90 4.46 -7.50 -19.79
C ASN A 90 4.35 -6.70 -18.45
N PRO A 91 3.29 -6.92 -17.64
CA PRO A 91 3.02 -6.11 -16.46
C PRO A 91 3.98 -6.42 -15.31
N PHE A 92 4.44 -5.36 -14.65
CA PHE A 92 5.13 -5.44 -13.34
C PHE A 92 4.31 -4.72 -12.29
N LEU A 93 4.12 -5.36 -11.13
CA LEU A 93 3.39 -4.81 -10.01
C LEU A 93 4.35 -4.55 -8.84
N PHE A 94 4.29 -3.34 -8.31
CA PHE A 94 5.10 -2.93 -7.16
C PHE A 94 4.19 -2.33 -6.09
N THR A 95 4.47 -2.67 -4.82
CA THR A 95 3.82 -2.04 -3.66
C THR A 95 4.88 -1.33 -2.81
N ILE A 96 4.62 -0.08 -2.44
CA ILE A 96 5.53 0.71 -1.60
C ILE A 96 4.74 1.20 -0.38
N ALA A 97 5.20 0.85 0.82
CA ALA A 97 4.53 1.22 2.06
C ALA A 97 5.49 1.29 3.25
N THR A 98 5.12 2.11 4.24
CA THR A 98 5.73 2.16 5.57
C THR A 98 5.16 1.06 6.47
N LEU A 99 5.21 -0.18 6.01
CA LEU A 99 4.30 -1.24 6.48
C LEU A 99 4.62 -1.83 7.86
N THR A 100 5.90 -1.97 8.23
CA THR A 100 6.25 -2.66 9.48
C THR A 100 7.45 -2.04 10.18
N GLY A 101 7.35 -1.89 11.51
CA GLY A 101 8.50 -1.56 12.36
C GLY A 101 9.57 -2.67 12.40
N HIS A 102 9.22 -3.90 12.01
CA HIS A 102 10.12 -5.04 11.95
C HIS A 102 11.31 -4.81 11.00
N VAL A 103 11.11 -4.06 9.90
CA VAL A 103 12.19 -3.72 8.97
C VAL A 103 13.31 -2.97 9.68
N VAL A 104 12.97 -1.99 10.52
CA VAL A 104 13.96 -1.20 11.28
C VAL A 104 14.72 -2.06 12.29
N ARG A 105 14.04 -3.01 12.93
CA ARG A 105 14.67 -3.94 13.88
C ARG A 105 15.63 -4.89 13.19
N ALA A 106 15.28 -5.40 12.01
CA ALA A 106 16.09 -6.35 11.27
C ALA A 106 17.25 -5.71 10.50
N TYR A 107 17.04 -4.54 9.88
CA TYR A 107 17.96 -3.95 8.91
C TYR A 107 18.44 -2.52 9.24
N LYS A 108 18.13 -2.01 10.44
CA LYS A 108 18.40 -0.63 10.88
C LYS A 108 17.63 0.42 10.04
N HIS A 109 17.94 1.70 10.24
CA HIS A 109 17.10 2.82 9.82
C HIS A 109 17.18 3.23 8.34
N PHE A 110 18.19 2.78 7.60
CA PHE A 110 18.47 3.25 6.23
C PHE A 110 18.27 2.18 5.15
N THR A 111 17.55 1.11 5.49
CA THR A 111 17.37 -0.04 4.61
C THR A 111 15.88 -0.26 4.34
N MET A 112 15.52 -0.41 3.06
CA MET A 112 14.21 -0.92 2.65
C MET A 112 14.29 -2.42 2.44
N LYS A 113 13.24 -3.15 2.85
CA LYS A 113 13.10 -4.57 2.55
C LYS A 113 12.26 -4.74 1.28
N SER A 114 12.80 -5.46 0.30
CA SER A 114 12.06 -5.90 -0.89
C SER A 114 11.64 -7.36 -0.73
N PHE A 115 10.42 -7.66 -1.18
CA PHE A 115 9.92 -9.02 -1.37
C PHE A 115 9.59 -9.16 -2.85
N PHE A 116 10.09 -10.23 -3.49
CA PHE A 116 9.83 -10.57 -4.88
C PHE A 116 8.92 -11.79 -4.95
#